data_AF-A0A662TPC5-F1
#
_entry.id   AF-A0A662TPC5-F1
#
_cell.length_a   1.000
_cell.length_b   1.000
_cell.length_c   1.000
_cell.angle_alpha   90.00
_cell.angle_beta   90.00
_cell.angle_gamma   90.00
#
_symmetry.space_group_name_H-M   'P 1'
#
loop_
_entity.id
_entity.type
_entity.pdbx_description
1 polymer ?
#
loop_
_entity_poly.entity_id
_entity_poly.type
_entity_poly.pdbx_seq_one_letter_code
_entity_poly.pdbx_strand_id
1 'polypeptide(L)'
;MSTAIIGHITIDEIKFEKSGRKYLLCGGPPVYISNALSIFTKPIIVSTIGYDFPRFFMSKIREKSIPCIKIDRRRRTTRFLLVYDENYERKMYLLGKCSKISWSQVANCLTEDVRNIIVSPVIGEMSYKTVAEMKTNLDVDISLDAQGFVRKVNSCSKVIIVRSRTLEKLIPMIDILKISLDEIKGVPEG
;
A
#
# COMPACT_ATOMS: atom_id res chain seq x y z
N MET A 1 13.57 8.24 16.88
CA MET A 1 13.71 7.94 15.43
C MET A 1 12.35 7.49 14.93
N SER A 2 11.79 8.23 13.99
CA SER A 2 10.45 7.96 13.44
C SER A 2 10.57 7.20 12.12
N THR A 3 9.58 6.35 11.83
CA THR A 3 9.49 5.61 10.57
C THR A 3 8.27 6.09 9.81
N ALA A 4 8.45 6.45 8.54
CA ALA A 4 7.34 6.77 7.66
C ALA A 4 6.94 5.53 6.85
N ILE A 5 5.63 5.30 6.73
CA ILE A 5 5.05 4.21 5.94
C ILE A 5 4.24 4.82 4.82
N ILE A 6 4.52 4.42 3.58
CA ILE A 6 3.97 5.06 2.39
C ILE A 6 3.25 4.00 1.54
N GLY A 7 1.96 4.22 1.31
CA GLY A 7 1.12 3.31 0.53
C GLY A 7 -0.35 3.66 0.71
N HIS A 8 -1.25 3.05 -0.05
CA HIS A 8 -2.68 3.24 0.20
C HIS A 8 -3.15 2.51 1.46
N ILE A 9 -4.00 3.20 2.23
CA ILE A 9 -4.95 2.57 3.14
C ILE A 9 -6.11 2.11 2.27
N THR A 10 -6.56 0.87 2.48
CA THR A 10 -7.59 0.26 1.64
C THR A 10 -8.85 -0.06 2.42
N ILE A 11 -9.93 -0.28 1.68
CA ILE A 11 -11.13 -0.95 2.18
C ILE A 11 -11.13 -2.35 1.59
N ASP A 12 -11.08 -3.37 2.45
CA ASP A 12 -11.05 -4.75 2.00
C ASP A 12 -12.37 -5.43 2.35
N GLU A 13 -13.07 -5.90 1.31
CA GLU A 13 -14.27 -6.72 1.41
C GLU A 13 -13.85 -8.17 1.32
N ILE A 14 -14.04 -8.94 2.38
CA ILE A 14 -13.68 -10.36 2.43
C ILE A 14 -14.96 -11.19 2.37
N LYS A 15 -15.04 -12.14 1.43
CA LYS A 15 -16.14 -13.08 1.25
C LYS A 15 -15.60 -14.51 1.35
N PHE A 16 -16.19 -15.32 2.22
CA PHE A 16 -15.95 -16.76 2.29
C PHE A 16 -17.14 -17.49 1.64
N GLU A 17 -16.94 -18.18 0.53
CA GLU A 17 -18.03 -18.84 -0.20
C GLU A 17 -18.64 -19.97 0.62
N LYS A 18 -17.79 -20.83 1.20
CA LYS A 18 -18.19 -21.97 2.04
C LYS A 18 -19.14 -21.64 3.18
N SER A 19 -18.98 -20.47 3.80
CA SER A 19 -19.78 -20.05 4.95
C SER A 19 -20.76 -18.91 4.66
N GLY A 20 -20.70 -18.32 3.47
CA GLY A 20 -21.40 -17.08 3.12
C GLY A 20 -20.96 -15.84 3.91
N ARG A 21 -19.99 -15.94 4.82
CA ARG A 21 -19.57 -14.85 5.70
C ARG A 21 -18.91 -13.73 4.91
N LYS A 22 -19.21 -12.49 5.32
CA LYS A 22 -18.66 -11.26 4.74
C LYS A 22 -18.09 -10.36 5.81
N TYR A 23 -16.94 -9.76 5.54
CA TYR A 23 -16.28 -8.80 6.42
C TYR A 23 -15.86 -7.55 5.63
N LEU A 24 -15.91 -6.40 6.30
CA LEU A 24 -15.41 -5.13 5.78
C LEU A 24 -14.31 -4.64 6.71
N LEU A 25 -13.09 -4.51 6.20
CA LEU A 25 -11.91 -4.19 7.00
C LEU A 25 -11.19 -2.93 6.49
N CYS A 26 -10.52 -2.24 7.42
CA CYS A 26 -9.50 -1.26 7.09
C CYS A 26 -8.22 -2.02 6.77
N GLY A 27 -7.84 -2.01 5.51
CA GLY A 27 -6.71 -2.77 5.00
C GLY A 27 -5.57 -1.88 4.54
N GLY A 28 -4.71 -2.47 3.72
CA GLY A 28 -3.51 -1.83 3.19
C GLY A 28 -2.31 -2.01 4.10
N PRO A 29 -1.11 -2.21 3.54
CA PRO A 29 0.12 -2.35 4.30
C PRO A 29 0.36 -1.25 5.34
N PRO A 30 0.06 0.05 5.08
CA PRO A 30 0.24 1.07 6.11
C PRO A 30 -0.49 0.79 7.42
N VAL A 31 -1.70 0.21 7.37
CA VAL A 31 -2.45 -0.16 8.58
C VAL A 31 -1.75 -1.29 9.33
N TYR A 32 -1.37 -2.37 8.64
CA TYR A 32 -0.73 -3.52 9.28
C TYR A 32 0.67 -3.22 9.80
N ILE A 33 1.49 -2.53 9.00
CA ILE A 33 2.85 -2.12 9.38
C ILE A 33 2.78 -1.16 10.56
N SER A 34 1.84 -0.20 10.57
CA SER A 34 1.71 0.72 11.70
C SER A 34 1.31 0.03 12.99
N ASN A 35 0.40 -0.94 12.93
CA ASN A 35 0.04 -1.74 14.10
C ASN A 35 1.25 -2.48 14.67
N ALA A 36 2.07 -3.11 13.82
CA ALA A 36 3.29 -3.80 14.25
C ALA A 36 4.33 -2.83 14.82
N LEU A 37 4.59 -1.71 14.13
CA LEU A 37 5.57 -0.72 14.56
C LEU A 37 5.14 0.07 15.81
N SER A 38 3.83 0.20 16.05
CA SER A 38 3.27 0.94 17.20
C SER A 38 3.71 0.43 18.57
N ILE A 39 4.25 -0.78 18.63
CA ILE A 39 4.84 -1.38 19.83
C ILE A 39 6.18 -0.70 20.18
N PHE A 40 6.90 -0.20 19.18
CA PHE A 40 8.26 0.35 19.32
C PHE A 40 8.32 1.87 19.12
N THR A 41 7.51 2.40 18.22
CA THR A 41 7.50 3.82 17.85
C THR A 41 6.12 4.24 17.35
N LYS A 42 5.84 5.54 17.22
CA LYS A 42 4.61 6.02 16.59
C LYS A 42 4.88 6.39 15.12
N PRO A 43 4.63 5.49 14.15
CA PRO A 43 4.99 5.73 12.76
C PRO A 43 4.10 6.81 12.12
N ILE A 44 4.65 7.46 11.10
CA ILE A 44 3.90 8.38 10.23
C ILE A 44 3.33 7.56 9.07
N ILE A 45 2.03 7.68 8.81
CA ILE A 45 1.42 7.07 7.60
C ILE A 45 1.21 8.15 6.56
N VAL A 46 1.83 8.00 5.39
CA VAL A 46 1.57 8.80 4.20
C VAL A 46 0.69 8.00 3.25
N SER A 47 -0.55 8.46 3.07
CA SER A 47 -1.55 7.71 2.30
C SER A 47 -2.54 8.64 1.61
N THR A 48 -3.26 8.07 0.65
CA THR A 48 -4.37 8.75 -0.05
C THR A 48 -5.62 7.89 0.04
N ILE A 49 -6.71 8.49 0.53
CA ILE A 49 -8.03 7.87 0.63
C ILE A 49 -9.04 8.63 -0.22
N GLY A 50 -10.16 7.99 -0.54
CA GLY A 50 -11.24 8.63 -1.28
C GLY A 50 -12.27 9.31 -0.39
N TYR A 51 -13.25 9.94 -1.02
CA TYR A 51 -14.36 10.60 -0.33
C TYR A 51 -15.26 9.65 0.48
N ASP A 52 -15.20 8.35 0.20
CA ASP A 52 -16.03 7.29 0.78
C ASP A 52 -15.37 6.59 1.99
N PHE A 53 -14.22 7.05 2.45
CA PHE A 53 -13.51 6.39 3.55
C PHE A 53 -14.28 6.48 4.89
N PRO A 54 -14.57 5.35 5.56
CA PRO A 54 -15.33 5.38 6.79
C PRO A 54 -14.62 6.08 7.95
N ARG A 55 -15.32 7.01 8.61
CA ARG A 55 -14.77 7.79 9.74
C ARG A 55 -14.28 6.93 10.91
N PHE A 56 -14.96 5.81 11.19
CA PHE A 56 -14.60 4.91 12.29
C PHE A 56 -13.28 4.14 12.06
N PHE A 57 -12.79 4.06 10.82
CA PHE A 57 -11.44 3.54 10.56
C PHE A 57 -10.37 4.58 10.87
N MET A 58 -10.67 5.87 10.66
CA MET A 58 -9.73 6.96 10.91
C MET A 58 -9.36 7.10 12.39
N SER A 59 -10.30 6.86 13.32
CA SER A 59 -10.00 6.87 14.75
C SER A 59 -8.96 5.81 15.13
N LYS A 60 -9.16 4.57 14.67
CA LYS A 60 -8.22 3.46 14.91
C LYS A 60 -6.82 3.73 14.34
N ILE A 61 -6.72 4.37 13.18
CA ILE A 61 -5.43 4.75 12.59
C ILE A 61 -4.69 5.77 13.48
N ARG A 62 -5.42 6.77 14.02
CA ARG A 62 -4.83 7.82 14.88
C ARG A 62 -4.31 7.31 16.22
N GLU A 63 -4.89 6.22 16.72
CA GLU A 63 -4.42 5.56 17.95
C GLU A 63 -3.01 4.98 17.77
N LYS A 64 -2.69 4.47 16.58
CA LYS A 64 -1.45 3.71 16.32
C LYS A 64 -0.40 4.46 15.48
N SER A 65 -0.76 5.60 14.90
CA SER A 65 0.11 6.33 13.97
C SER A 65 -0.15 7.83 13.96
N ILE A 66 0.71 8.57 13.28
CA ILE A 66 0.48 9.97 12.88
C ILE A 66 0.02 9.95 11.41
N PRO A 67 -1.28 10.12 11.12
CA PRO A 67 -1.77 10.05 9.75
C PRO A 67 -1.54 11.35 8.99
N CYS A 68 -0.75 11.28 7.93
CA CYS A 68 -0.67 12.28 6.88
C CYS A 68 -1.44 11.79 5.64
N ILE A 69 -2.76 12.01 5.67
CA ILE A 69 -3.69 11.41 4.72
C ILE A 69 -4.29 12.48 3.81
N LYS A 70 -4.08 12.32 2.51
CA LYS A 70 -4.77 13.12 1.49
C LYS A 70 -6.14 12.51 1.19
N ILE A 71 -7.18 13.34 1.16
CA ILE A 71 -8.54 12.94 0.76
C ILE A 71 -8.78 13.38 -0.69
N ASP A 72 -8.88 12.43 -1.61
CA ASP A 72 -9.28 12.70 -3.00
C ASP A 72 -10.82 12.77 -3.09
N ARG A 73 -11.34 13.99 -3.28
CA ARG A 73 -12.79 14.24 -3.35
C ARG A 73 -13.44 13.72 -4.64
N ARG A 74 -12.65 13.27 -5.63
CA ARG A 74 -13.13 12.81 -6.94
C ARG A 74 -13.00 11.30 -7.13
N ARG A 75 -12.33 10.59 -6.22
CA ARG A 75 -12.12 9.14 -6.31
C ARG A 75 -12.60 8.42 -5.06
N ARG A 76 -13.01 7.16 -5.25
CA ARG A 76 -13.23 6.23 -4.15
C ARG A 76 -11.90 5.75 -3.59
N THR A 77 -11.91 5.37 -2.32
CA THR A 77 -10.79 4.76 -1.63
C THR A 77 -10.41 3.47 -2.35
N THR A 78 -9.11 3.17 -2.41
CA THR A 78 -8.63 1.93 -2.98
C THR A 78 -9.29 0.76 -2.25
N ARG A 79 -9.95 -0.10 -3.02
CA ARG A 79 -10.85 -1.11 -2.47
C ARG A 79 -10.66 -2.43 -3.18
N PHE A 80 -10.59 -3.49 -2.39
CA PHE A 80 -10.47 -4.85 -2.91
C PHE A 80 -11.62 -5.73 -2.45
N LEU A 81 -12.01 -6.67 -3.31
CA LEU A 81 -12.81 -7.83 -2.95
C LEU A 81 -11.89 -9.04 -2.90
N LEU A 82 -11.80 -9.69 -1.74
CA LEU A 82 -11.09 -10.93 -1.51
C LEU A 82 -12.13 -12.04 -1.38
N VAL A 83 -12.18 -12.93 -2.37
CA VAL A 83 -13.05 -14.10 -2.36
C VAL A 83 -12.21 -15.31 -2.01
N TYR A 84 -12.56 -15.97 -0.92
CA TYR A 84 -12.06 -17.28 -0.55
C TYR A 84 -13.10 -18.31 -0.99
N ASP A 85 -12.73 -19.14 -1.95
CA ASP A 85 -13.64 -20.18 -2.45
C ASP A 85 -13.76 -21.37 -1.48
N GLU A 86 -14.45 -22.42 -1.91
CA GLU A 86 -14.70 -23.63 -1.11
C GLU A 86 -13.41 -24.32 -0.61
N ASN A 87 -12.30 -24.14 -1.33
CA ASN A 87 -10.98 -24.68 -0.99
C ASN A 87 -10.11 -23.67 -0.24
N TYR A 88 -10.67 -22.51 0.16
CA TYR A 88 -9.96 -21.38 0.73
C TYR A 88 -8.90 -20.76 -0.19
N GLU A 89 -8.99 -20.99 -1.50
CA GLU A 89 -8.12 -20.29 -2.44
C GLU A 89 -8.57 -18.83 -2.56
N ARG A 90 -7.62 -17.92 -2.43
CA ARG A 90 -7.89 -16.48 -2.44
C ARG A 90 -7.83 -15.91 -3.85
N LYS A 91 -8.96 -15.36 -4.31
CA LYS A 91 -9.07 -14.52 -5.52
C LYS A 91 -9.26 -13.07 -5.11
N MET A 92 -8.50 -12.16 -5.71
CA MET A 92 -8.51 -10.74 -5.36
C MET A 92 -8.95 -9.91 -6.57
N TYR A 93 -9.89 -8.98 -6.35
CA TYR A 93 -10.43 -8.10 -7.38
C TYR A 93 -10.33 -6.65 -6.93
N LEU A 94 -9.95 -5.75 -7.83
CA LEU A 94 -9.93 -4.31 -7.57
C LEU A 94 -11.33 -3.73 -7.84
N LEU A 95 -11.98 -3.23 -6.79
CA LEU A 95 -13.29 -2.55 -6.89
C LEU A 95 -13.15 -1.06 -7.15
N GLY A 96 -12.02 -0.46 -6.76
CA GLY A 96 -11.72 0.95 -6.98
C GLY A 96 -10.28 1.27 -6.61
N LYS A 97 -9.71 2.30 -7.24
CA LYS A 97 -8.34 2.77 -6.97
C LYS A 97 -8.33 4.27 -6.80
N CYS A 98 -7.73 4.73 -5.71
CA CYS A 98 -7.56 6.16 -5.41
C CYS A 98 -6.39 6.78 -6.20
N SER A 99 -6.15 8.08 -6.05
CA SER A 99 -5.05 8.78 -6.73
C SER A 99 -3.68 8.34 -6.23
N LYS A 100 -2.68 8.43 -7.11
CA LYS A 100 -1.27 8.17 -6.77
C LYS A 100 -0.78 9.07 -5.62
N ILE A 101 0.23 8.58 -4.91
CA ILE A 101 0.98 9.35 -3.92
C ILE A 101 2.14 10.05 -4.64
N SER A 102 2.19 11.38 -4.54
CA SER A 102 3.25 12.20 -5.14
C SER A 102 4.40 12.45 -4.18
N TRP A 103 5.57 12.78 -4.72
CA TRP A 103 6.71 13.24 -3.91
C TRP A 103 6.35 14.45 -3.04
N SER A 104 5.67 15.44 -3.60
CA SER A 104 5.22 16.62 -2.84
C SER A 104 4.35 16.28 -1.63
N GLN A 105 3.50 15.25 -1.74
CA GLN A 105 2.71 14.78 -0.61
C GLN A 105 3.62 14.16 0.44
N VAL A 106 4.59 13.34 0.02
CA VAL A 106 5.54 12.70 0.93
C VAL A 106 6.37 13.74 1.67
N ALA A 107 7.02 14.65 0.93
CA ALA A 107 7.88 15.70 1.50
C ALA A 107 7.16 16.55 2.56
N ASN A 108 5.89 16.89 2.33
CA ASN A 108 5.09 17.66 3.29
C ASN A 108 4.71 16.89 4.57
N CYS A 109 4.86 15.57 4.58
CA CYS A 109 4.50 14.71 5.72
C CYS A 109 5.71 14.29 6.56
N LEU A 110 6.93 14.40 6.02
CA LEU A 110 8.13 13.94 6.71
C LEU A 110 8.64 15.04 7.66
N THR A 111 9.12 14.59 8.80
CA THR A 111 9.78 15.40 9.82
C THR A 111 11.28 15.07 9.86
N GLU A 112 12.10 15.96 10.40
CA GLU A 112 13.57 15.82 10.44
C GLU A 112 14.07 14.58 11.21
N ASP A 113 13.23 13.99 12.06
CA ASP A 113 13.51 12.80 12.85
C ASP A 113 13.19 11.48 12.12
N VAL A 114 12.63 11.54 10.91
CA VAL A 114 12.41 10.37 10.07
C VAL A 114 13.74 9.92 9.47
N ARG A 115 14.14 8.69 9.78
CA ARG A 115 15.37 8.06 9.25
C ARG A 115 15.11 6.81 8.42
N ASN A 116 13.90 6.27 8.51
CA ASN A 116 13.48 5.06 7.81
C ASN A 116 12.16 5.31 7.07
N ILE A 117 12.11 4.88 5.81
CA ILE A 117 10.90 4.92 5.00
C ILE A 117 10.57 3.50 4.53
N ILE A 118 9.32 3.08 4.76
CA ILE A 118 8.77 1.84 4.23
C ILE A 118 7.79 2.17 3.12
N VAL A 119 8.19 1.93 1.87
CA VAL A 119 7.35 2.07 0.67
C VAL A 119 6.63 0.74 0.42
N SER A 120 5.35 0.67 0.76
CA SER A 120 4.54 -0.55 0.63
C SER A 120 3.22 -0.28 -0.10
N PRO A 121 3.26 -0.07 -1.44
CA PRO A 121 2.08 0.14 -2.25
C PRO A 121 1.30 -1.17 -2.47
N VAL A 122 0.01 -1.06 -2.80
CA VAL A 122 -0.89 -2.20 -3.04
C VAL A 122 -1.26 -2.42 -4.49
N ILE A 123 -1.36 -1.37 -5.32
CA ILE A 123 -1.80 -1.44 -6.72
C ILE A 123 -1.47 -0.17 -7.55
N GLY A 124 -0.20 0.01 -7.92
CA GLY A 124 0.21 1.04 -8.87
C GLY A 124 -0.07 2.49 -8.44
N GLU A 125 -0.20 2.74 -7.15
CA GLU A 125 -0.31 4.09 -6.58
C GLU A 125 1.04 4.80 -6.41
N MET A 126 2.13 4.04 -6.46
CA MET A 126 3.49 4.55 -6.36
C MET A 126 4.16 4.53 -7.72
N SER A 127 4.93 5.58 -8.03
CA SER A 127 5.67 5.68 -9.28
C SER A 127 7.17 5.57 -9.03
N TYR A 128 7.92 5.13 -10.05
CA TYR A 128 9.39 5.19 -10.03
C TYR A 128 9.89 6.57 -9.61
N LYS A 129 9.34 7.62 -10.25
CA LYS A 129 9.75 9.01 -10.02
C LYS A 129 9.61 9.38 -8.55
N THR A 130 8.49 9.05 -7.93
CA THR A 130 8.23 9.37 -6.52
C THR A 130 9.28 8.74 -5.59
N VAL A 131 9.66 7.48 -5.82
CA VAL A 131 10.67 6.78 -5.00
C VAL A 131 12.08 7.32 -5.29
N ALA A 132 12.40 7.59 -6.54
CA ALA A 132 13.67 8.21 -6.92
C ALA A 132 13.83 9.61 -6.29
N GLU A 133 12.75 10.41 -6.25
CA GLU A 133 12.75 11.71 -5.57
C GLU A 133 13.01 11.57 -4.07
N MET A 134 12.50 10.52 -3.41
CA MET A 134 12.84 10.24 -2.00
C MET A 134 14.34 9.99 -1.83
N LYS A 135 14.93 9.07 -2.61
CA LYS A 135 16.35 8.71 -2.47
C LYS A 135 17.28 9.88 -2.78
N THR A 136 16.91 10.75 -3.73
CA THR A 136 17.73 11.92 -4.10
C THR A 136 17.67 13.04 -3.06
N ASN A 137 16.51 13.27 -2.44
CA ASN A 137 16.30 14.45 -1.59
C ASN A 137 16.39 14.16 -0.09
N LEU A 138 16.47 12.89 0.32
CA LEU A 138 16.43 12.48 1.72
C LEU A 138 17.61 11.58 2.04
N ASP A 139 18.24 11.84 3.19
CA ASP A 139 19.24 10.97 3.80
C ASP A 139 18.56 9.95 4.73
N VAL A 140 17.91 8.95 4.12
CA VAL A 140 17.08 7.94 4.80
C VAL A 140 17.26 6.55 4.18
N ASP A 141 17.05 5.51 4.99
CA ASP A 141 16.95 4.13 4.52
C ASP A 141 15.56 3.87 3.93
N ILE A 142 15.52 3.30 2.73
CA ILE A 142 14.29 2.94 2.01
C ILE A 142 14.13 1.43 1.98
N SER A 143 13.13 0.94 2.72
CA SER A 143 12.60 -0.41 2.59
C SER A 143 11.42 -0.43 1.62
N LEU A 144 11.38 -1.36 0.68
CA LEU A 144 10.34 -1.44 -0.34
C LEU A 144 9.66 -2.81 -0.33
N ASP A 145 8.33 -2.82 -0.29
CA ASP A 145 7.51 -4.00 -0.61
C ASP A 145 7.17 -4.00 -2.10
N ALA A 146 7.59 -5.04 -2.81
CA ALA A 146 7.37 -5.21 -4.24
C ALA A 146 5.90 -5.18 -4.65
N GLN A 147 4.99 -5.52 -3.74
CA GLN A 147 3.57 -5.80 -3.96
C GLN A 147 2.87 -4.87 -4.97
N GLY A 148 2.86 -3.56 -4.73
CA GLY A 148 2.15 -2.62 -5.58
C GLY A 148 2.80 -2.34 -6.94
N PHE A 149 4.05 -2.79 -7.16
CA PHE A 149 4.75 -2.69 -8.43
C PHE A 149 4.56 -3.92 -9.32
N VAL A 150 4.34 -5.08 -8.71
CA VAL A 150 4.14 -6.37 -9.40
C VAL A 150 2.66 -6.72 -9.57
N ARG A 151 1.74 -6.02 -8.92
CA ARG A 151 0.30 -6.21 -9.12
C ARG A 151 -0.24 -5.40 -10.30
N LYS A 152 -0.98 -6.05 -11.18
CA LYS A 152 -1.79 -5.43 -12.24
C LYS A 152 -3.23 -5.91 -12.15
N VAL A 153 -4.10 -5.24 -12.89
CA VAL A 153 -5.52 -5.57 -12.96
C VAL A 153 -5.83 -5.97 -14.38
N ASN A 154 -6.43 -7.14 -14.56
CA ASN A 154 -6.86 -7.60 -15.88
C ASN A 154 -8.24 -7.00 -16.27
N SER A 155 -8.75 -7.36 -17.44
CA SER A 155 -10.05 -6.89 -17.96
C SER A 155 -11.25 -7.23 -17.07
N CYS A 156 -11.15 -8.27 -16.22
CA CYS A 156 -12.21 -8.69 -15.28
C CYS A 156 -12.02 -8.09 -13.88
N SER A 157 -11.22 -7.04 -13.74
CA SER A 157 -10.85 -6.44 -12.45
C SER A 157 -10.07 -7.37 -11.50
N LYS A 158 -9.66 -8.56 -11.96
CA LYS A 158 -8.88 -9.50 -11.15
C LYS A 158 -7.45 -9.00 -11.02
N VAL A 159 -6.93 -9.01 -9.80
CA VAL A 159 -5.54 -8.70 -9.52
C VAL A 159 -4.68 -9.90 -9.92
N ILE A 160 -3.68 -9.63 -10.75
CA ILE A 160 -2.68 -10.59 -11.20
C ILE A 160 -1.28 -10.10 -10.83
N ILE A 161 -0.34 -11.04 -10.71
CA ILE A 161 1.06 -10.74 -10.40
C ILE A 161 1.87 -10.86 -11.70
N VAL A 162 2.63 -9.82 -12.01
CA VAL A 162 3.47 -9.70 -13.20
C VAL A 162 4.90 -9.32 -12.82
N ARG A 163 5.86 -9.66 -13.68
CA ARG A 163 7.21 -9.10 -13.60
C ARG A 163 7.17 -7.60 -13.85
N SER A 164 7.91 -6.81 -13.07
CA SER A 164 7.84 -5.35 -13.11
C SER A 164 9.17 -4.73 -13.48
N ARG A 165 9.28 -4.20 -14.70
CA ARG A 165 10.47 -3.42 -15.11
C ARG A 165 10.67 -2.18 -14.25
N THR A 166 9.58 -1.66 -13.68
CA THR A 166 9.64 -0.52 -12.75
C THR A 166 10.35 -0.92 -11.46
N LEU A 167 10.01 -2.09 -10.90
CA LEU A 167 10.66 -2.61 -9.71
C LEU A 167 12.15 -2.88 -9.96
N GLU A 168 12.51 -3.51 -11.08
CA GLU A 168 13.92 -3.77 -11.44
C GLU A 168 14.77 -2.49 -11.43
N LYS A 169 14.23 -1.38 -11.92
CA LYS A 169 14.89 -0.07 -11.88
C LYS A 169 15.00 0.54 -10.49
N LEU A 170 14.12 0.17 -9.56
CA LEU A 170 14.13 0.66 -8.18
C LEU A 170 15.09 -0.12 -7.28
N ILE A 171 15.44 -1.37 -7.62
CA ILE A 171 16.32 -2.21 -6.78
C ILE A 171 17.65 -1.51 -6.43
N PRO A 172 18.36 -0.83 -7.35
CA PRO A 172 19.64 -0.20 -7.03
C PRO A 172 19.56 0.99 -6.06
N MET A 173 18.36 1.52 -5.79
CA MET A 173 18.15 2.73 -4.99
C MET A 173 17.45 2.47 -3.64
N ILE A 174 17.14 1.21 -3.34
CA ILE A 174 16.50 0.79 -2.08
C ILE A 174 17.48 -0.01 -1.24
N ASP A 175 17.34 0.10 0.07
CA ASP A 175 18.26 -0.50 1.04
C ASP A 175 17.77 -1.90 1.46
N ILE A 176 16.44 -2.10 1.49
CA ILE A 176 15.82 -3.41 1.77
C ILE A 176 14.68 -3.66 0.78
N LEU A 177 14.68 -4.84 0.15
CA LEU A 177 13.56 -5.32 -0.67
C LEU A 177 12.83 -6.46 0.06
N LYS A 178 11.53 -6.32 0.24
CA LYS A 178 10.64 -7.42 0.59
C LYS A 178 9.86 -7.87 -0.64
N ILE A 179 9.96 -9.16 -0.94
CA ILE A 179 9.26 -9.80 -2.06
C ILE A 179 8.95 -11.25 -1.70
N SER A 180 7.80 -11.75 -2.11
CA SER A 180 7.37 -13.14 -1.93
C SER A 180 7.70 -14.02 -3.14
N LEU A 181 7.69 -15.34 -2.97
CA LEU A 181 7.93 -16.30 -4.07
C LEU A 181 6.94 -16.14 -5.22
N ASP A 182 5.67 -15.85 -4.93
CA ASP A 182 4.65 -15.62 -5.96
C ASP A 182 4.93 -14.34 -6.75
N GLU A 183 5.42 -13.30 -6.08
CA GLU A 183 5.81 -12.03 -6.70
C GLU A 183 7.03 -12.18 -7.61
N ILE A 184 7.98 -13.05 -7.25
CA ILE A 184 9.13 -13.42 -8.12
C ILE A 184 8.66 -14.22 -9.35
N LYS A 185 7.70 -15.13 -9.15
CA LYS A 185 7.16 -16.02 -10.20
C LYS A 185 6.09 -15.36 -11.07
N GLY A 186 5.91 -14.04 -10.96
CA GLY A 186 4.94 -13.29 -11.75
C GLY A 186 5.03 -13.59 -13.25
N VAL A 187 3.88 -13.53 -13.93
CA VAL A 187 3.84 -13.73 -15.39
C VAL A 187 4.60 -12.60 -16.10
N PRO A 188 5.13 -12.81 -17.32
CA PRO A 188 5.74 -11.73 -18.09
C PRO A 188 4.81 -10.52 -18.20
N GLU A 189 5.37 -9.30 -18.13
CA GLU A 189 4.63 -8.09 -18.46
C GLU A 189 4.26 -8.16 -19.96
N GLY A 190 2.95 -8.30 -20.25
CA GLY A 190 2.40 -8.27 -21.59
C GLY A 190 2.26 -6.86 -22.16
#